data_AF-A0A2D5TT35-F1
#
_entry.id   AF-A0A2D5TT35-F1
#
_cell.length_a   1.000
_cell.length_b   1.000
_cell.length_c   1.000
_cell.angle_alpha   90.00
_cell.angle_beta   90.00
_cell.angle_gamma   90.00
#
_symmetry.space_group_name_H-M   'P 1'
#
loop_
_entity.id
_entity.type
_entity.pdbx_description
1 polymer ?
#
loop_
_entity_poly.entity_id
_entity_poly.type
_entity_poly.pdbx_seq_one_letter_code
_entity_poly.pdbx_strand_id
1 'polypeptide(L)' 'MKQLRWNNEAIKTWADQYGTESATDMIKAKLKCSRHTAYALARGAYRSNPDPLKQVAMSELTGISQEDLMVPDPDEKAS' A
#
# COMPACT_ATOMS: atom_id res chain seq x y z
N MET A 1 7.31 15.84 12.08
CA MET A 1 7.17 14.37 12.05
C MET A 1 7.55 13.93 10.65
N LYS A 2 8.35 12.87 10.49
CA LYS A 2 8.75 12.41 9.15
C LYS A 2 7.54 11.88 8.39
N GLN A 3 7.39 12.23 7.12
CA GLN A 3 6.26 11.76 6.31
C GLN A 3 6.60 10.40 5.70
N LEU A 4 5.71 9.43 5.87
CA LEU A 4 5.85 8.08 5.32
C LEU A 4 4.81 7.88 4.21
N ARG A 5 5.17 7.03 3.24
CA ARG A 5 4.28 6.62 2.16
C ARG A 5 4.37 5.11 1.94
N TRP A 6 3.40 4.58 1.21
CA TRP A 6 3.42 3.18 0.79
C TRP A 6 4.61 2.87 -0.12
N ASN A 7 5.23 1.71 0.11
CA ASN A 7 6.16 1.10 -0.82
C ASN A 7 5.40 0.52 -2.02
N ASN A 8 5.07 1.41 -2.93
CA ASN A 8 4.30 1.10 -4.13
C ASN A 8 4.95 0.02 -5.01
N GLU A 9 6.27 -0.10 -5.02
CA GLU A 9 6.97 -1.14 -5.77
C GLU A 9 6.77 -2.52 -5.15
N ALA A 10 6.91 -2.63 -3.82
CA ALA A 10 6.67 -3.88 -3.11
C ALA A 10 5.20 -4.33 -3.23
N ILE A 11 4.25 -3.41 -3.08
CA ILE A 11 2.82 -3.71 -3.21
C ILE A 11 2.47 -4.12 -4.64
N LYS A 12 3.00 -3.43 -5.66
CA LYS A 12 2.79 -3.80 -7.06
C LYS A 12 3.38 -5.18 -7.36
N THR A 13 4.59 -5.45 -6.89
CA THR A 13 5.25 -6.77 -7.07
C THR A 13 4.44 -7.90 -6.44
N TRP A 14 3.84 -7.66 -5.27
CA TRP A 14 2.89 -8.59 -4.67
C TRP A 14 1.61 -8.73 -5.52
N ALA A 15 1.03 -7.62 -5.98
CA ALA A 15 -0.21 -7.61 -6.76
C ALA A 15 -0.05 -8.34 -8.11
N ASP A 16 1.12 -8.23 -8.75
CA ASP A 16 1.42 -8.88 -10.03
C ASP A 16 1.43 -10.42 -9.92
N GLN A 17 1.63 -10.99 -8.72
CA GLN A 17 1.55 -12.45 -8.50
C GLN A 17 0.13 -13.01 -8.63
N TYR A 18 -0.89 -12.18 -8.38
CA TYR A 18 -2.31 -12.56 -8.40
C TYR A 18 -3.09 -11.92 -9.55
N GLY A 19 -2.47 -10.96 -10.25
CA GLY A 19 -3.13 -10.05 -11.17
C GLY A 19 -3.80 -8.87 -10.46
N THR A 20 -3.80 -7.71 -11.13
CA THR A 20 -4.24 -6.44 -10.54
C THR A 20 -5.69 -6.47 -10.03
N GLU A 21 -6.63 -7.13 -10.74
CA GLU A 21 -8.03 -7.19 -10.33
C GLU A 21 -8.23 -8.04 -9.06
N SER A 22 -7.63 -9.23 -9.01
CA SER A 22 -7.64 -10.11 -7.83
C SER A 22 -7.02 -9.41 -6.63
N ALA A 23 -5.84 -8.80 -6.81
CA ALA A 23 -5.16 -8.04 -5.77
C ALA A 23 -6.00 -6.85 -5.28
N THR A 24 -6.70 -6.16 -6.19
CA THR A 24 -7.64 -5.08 -5.84
C THR A 24 -8.75 -5.58 -4.93
N ASP A 25 -9.37 -6.71 -5.27
CA ASP A 25 -10.47 -7.26 -4.47
C ASP A 25 -9.99 -7.78 -3.10
N MET A 26 -8.79 -8.37 -3.04
CA MET A 26 -8.14 -8.77 -1.79
C MET A 26 -7.84 -7.57 -0.88
N ILE A 27 -7.23 -6.51 -1.42
CA ILE A 27 -6.93 -5.27 -0.68
C ILE A 27 -8.22 -4.62 -0.19
N LYS A 28 -9.24 -4.53 -1.06
CA LYS A 28 -10.54 -3.96 -0.71
C LYS A 28 -11.18 -4.70 0.46
N ALA A 29 -11.17 -6.03 0.43
CA ALA A 29 -11.72 -6.86 1.49
C ALA A 29 -10.94 -6.69 2.81
N LYS A 30 -9.61 -6.68 2.76
CA LYS A 30 -8.76 -6.56 3.95
C LYS A 30 -8.81 -5.17 4.58
N LEU A 31 -8.68 -4.12 3.78
CA LEU A 31 -8.59 -2.73 4.25
C LEU A 31 -9.95 -2.04 4.42
N LYS A 32 -11.04 -2.69 4.01
CA LYS A 32 -12.41 -2.14 4.03
C LYS A 32 -12.48 -0.74 3.38
N CYS A 33 -11.81 -0.58 2.25
CA CYS A 33 -11.71 0.69 1.53
C CYS A 33 -12.52 0.69 0.22
N SER A 34 -12.55 1.83 -0.47
CA SER A 34 -13.18 1.91 -1.79
C SER A 34 -12.42 1.06 -2.82
N ARG A 35 -13.11 0.56 -3.86
CA ARG A 35 -12.44 -0.15 -4.96
C ARG A 35 -11.39 0.73 -5.65
N HIS A 36 -11.65 2.03 -5.78
CA HIS A 36 -10.69 2.98 -6.35
C HIS A 36 -9.40 3.05 -5.52
N THR A 37 -9.51 3.14 -4.20
CA THR A 37 -8.37 3.11 -3.27
C THR A 37 -7.60 1.81 -3.37
N ALA A 38 -8.29 0.67 -3.35
CA ALA A 38 -7.67 -0.65 -3.45
C ALA A 38 -6.95 -0.84 -4.79
N TYR A 39 -7.55 -0.36 -5.88
CA TYR A 39 -6.96 -0.41 -7.21
C TYR A 39 -5.71 0.46 -7.33
N ALA A 40 -5.77 1.68 -6.77
CA ALA A 40 -4.61 2.56 -6.70
C ALA A 40 -3.46 1.94 -5.90
N LEU A 41 -3.75 1.23 -4.80
CA LEU A 41 -2.75 0.48 -4.04
C LEU A 41 -2.17 -0.69 -4.85
N ALA A 42 -3.02 -1.55 -5.43
CA ALA A 42 -2.59 -2.69 -6.25
C ALA A 42 -1.68 -2.27 -7.41
N ARG A 43 -1.91 -1.09 -7.98
CA ARG A 43 -1.12 -0.50 -9.06
C ARG A 43 0.16 0.20 -8.61
N GLY A 44 0.39 0.35 -7.30
CA GLY A 44 1.48 1.17 -6.77
C GLY A 44 1.33 2.66 -7.11
N ALA A 45 0.10 3.17 -7.18
CA ALA A 45 -0.21 4.56 -7.54
C ALA A 45 -0.85 5.36 -6.39
N TYR A 46 -1.04 4.74 -5.22
CA TYR A 46 -1.64 5.41 -4.06
C TYR A 46 -0.61 6.30 -3.36
N ARG A 47 -1.03 7.53 -3.02
CA ARG A 47 -0.12 8.59 -2.52
C ARG A 47 -0.40 9.04 -1.09
N SER A 48 -1.53 8.65 -0.51
CA SER A 48 -1.88 9.10 0.83
C SER A 48 -1.12 8.30 1.88
N ASN A 49 -0.69 8.98 2.95
CA ASN A 49 -0.11 8.34 4.13
C ASN A 49 -1.11 7.34 4.73
N PRO A 50 -0.75 6.08 4.92
CA PRO A 50 -1.64 5.11 5.54
C PRO A 50 -1.79 5.31 7.03
N ASP A 51 -3.01 5.11 7.54
CA ASP A 51 -3.20 4.97 8.97
C ASP A 51 -2.54 3.66 9.49
N PRO A 52 -2.08 3.62 10.76
CA PRO A 52 -1.38 2.47 11.31
C PRO A 52 -2.14 1.13 11.20
N LEU A 53 -3.47 1.13 11.37
CA LEU A 53 -4.27 -0.09 11.26
C LEU A 53 -4.27 -0.63 9.83
N LYS A 54 -4.32 0.26 8.82
CA LYS A 54 -4.20 -0.15 7.42
C LYS A 54 -2.80 -0.68 7.09
N GLN A 55 -1.75 -0.15 7.71
CA GLN A 55 -0.39 -0.67 7.55
C GLN A 55 -0.28 -2.10 8.08
N VAL A 56 -0.77 -2.36 9.29
CA VAL A 56 -0.80 -3.71 9.88
C VAL A 56 -1.62 -4.66 9.01
N ALA A 57 -2.83 -4.25 8.62
CA ALA A 57 -3.70 -5.10 7.82
C ALA A 57 -3.10 -5.42 6.44
N MET A 58 -2.38 -4.47 5.83
CA MET A 58 -1.70 -4.70 4.56
C MET A 58 -0.49 -5.63 4.73
N SER A 59 0.27 -5.49 5.82
CA SER A 59 1.38 -6.39 6.20
C SER A 59 0.92 -7.84 6.36
N GLU A 60 -0.19 -8.05 7.06
CA GLU A 60 -0.79 -9.38 7.20
C GLU A 60 -1.27 -9.97 5.87
N LEU A 61 -1.73 -9.14 4.94
CA LEU A 61 -2.24 -9.58 3.65
C LEU A 61 -1.11 -9.93 2.67
N THR A 62 -0.04 -9.13 2.64
CA THR A 62 1.07 -9.35 1.71
C THR A 62 2.16 -10.26 2.25
N GLY A 63 2.24 -10.41 3.58
CA GLY A 63 3.39 -11.02 4.26
C GLY A 63 4.63 -10.12 4.27
N ILE A 64 4.54 -8.88 3.77
CA ILE A 64 5.63 -7.91 3.77
C ILE A 64 5.65 -7.22 5.14
N SER A 65 6.83 -7.02 5.72
CA SER A 65 6.97 -6.33 7.01
C SER A 65 6.43 -4.88 6.91
N GLN A 66 6.01 -4.31 8.04
CA GLN A 66 5.57 -2.89 8.05
C GLN A 66 6.72 -1.95 7.66
N GLU A 67 7.96 -2.28 8.02
CA GLU A 67 9.15 -1.50 7.67
C GLU A 67 9.40 -1.50 6.15
N ASP A 68 9.17 -2.64 5.48
CA ASP A 68 9.34 -2.75 4.03
C ASP A 68 8.13 -2.22 3.25
N LEU A 69 6.92 -2.22 3.85
CA LEU A 69 5.71 -1.63 3.28
C LEU A 69 5.70 -0.11 3.32
N MET A 70 6.53 0.50 4.17
CA MET A 70 6.54 1.92 4.43
C MET A 70 7.89 2.51 4.05
N VAL A 71 7.92 3.42 3.08
CA VAL A 71 9.14 4.12 2.69
C VAL A 71 9.04 5.61 3.06
N PRO A 72 10.17 6.28 3.30
CA PRO A 72 10.18 7.74 3.43
C PRO A 72 9.56 8.41 2.21
N ASP A 73 8.78 9.47 2.45
CA ASP A 73 8.29 10.30 1.36
C ASP A 73 9.45 11.15 0.81
N PRO A 74 9.86 11.00 -0.46
CA PRO A 74 10.96 11.82 -1.01
C PRO A 74 10.66 13.32 -0.99
N ASP A 75 9.38 13.72 -0.94
CA ASP A 75 8.98 15.12 -0.81
C ASP A 75 9.27 15.71 0.59
N GLU A 76 9.83 14.92 1.53
CA GLU A 76 10.29 15.40 2.83
C GLU A 76 11.56 16.29 2.74
N LYS A 77 12.11 16.51 1.54
CA LYS A 77 13.19 17.48 1.25
C LYS A 77 12.86 18.40 0.07
N ALA A 78 11.83 19.24 0.22
CA ALA A 78 11.59 20.39 -0.66
C ALA A 78 10.88 21.54 0.08
N SER A 79 11.27 21.83 1.32
CA SER A 79 10.87 23.06 2.03
C SER A 79 12.07 23.71 2.68
#